data_AF-A0A944ZRS9-F1
#
_entry.id   AF-A0A944ZRS9-F1
#
_cell.length_a   1.000
_cell.length_b   1.000
_cell.length_c   1.000
_cell.angle_alpha   90.00
_cell.angle_beta   90.00
_cell.angle_gamma   90.00
#
_symmetry.space_group_name_H-M   'P 1'
#
loop_
_entity.id
_entity.type
_entity.pdbx_description
1 polymer ?
#
loop_
_entity_poly.entity_id
_entity_poly.type
_entity_poly.pdbx_seq_one_letter_code
_entity_poly.pdbx_strand_id
1 'polypeptide(L)'
;MKKISLLLLVLISASFVLSGCVGGEEGEVLSNKEVTKNSEENLELSGKAYEEGAAELCDKIADENKKNACKTSIILNKAVSEKNPEECEKIEDQILKSKCLSVTSSPN
;
A
#
# COMPACT_ATOMS: atom_id res chain seq x y z
N MET A 1 34.05 50.43 -18.54
CA MET A 1 33.41 50.35 -17.20
C MET A 1 31.94 50.03 -17.37
N LYS A 2 31.49 48.90 -16.81
CA LYS A 2 30.12 48.48 -16.42
C LYS A 2 29.95 46.96 -16.61
N LYS A 3 30.78 46.21 -15.88
CA LYS A 3 30.40 44.88 -15.39
C LYS A 3 29.62 45.12 -14.09
N ILE A 4 28.32 45.37 -14.19
CA ILE A 4 27.32 45.13 -13.13
C ILE A 4 26.12 44.62 -13.91
N SER A 5 26.30 43.38 -14.36
CA SER A 5 25.31 42.59 -15.05
C SER A 5 24.67 41.69 -14.01
N LEU A 6 23.33 41.71 -13.97
CA LEU A 6 22.52 40.54 -13.63
C LEU A 6 22.60 39.92 -12.22
N LEU A 7 23.11 40.59 -11.19
CA LEU A 7 23.15 40.03 -9.83
C LEU A 7 22.04 40.51 -8.87
N LEU A 8 21.15 41.42 -9.31
CA LEU A 8 20.12 42.02 -8.45
C LEU A 8 18.69 41.50 -8.64
N LEU A 9 18.45 40.56 -9.58
CA LEU A 9 17.10 40.00 -9.82
C LEU A 9 16.80 38.71 -9.05
N VAL A 10 17.75 38.18 -8.25
CA VAL A 10 17.56 36.90 -7.52
C VAL A 10 17.07 37.11 -6.07
N LEU A 11 16.86 38.36 -5.63
CA LEU A 11 16.53 38.65 -4.22
C LEU A 11 15.03 38.80 -3.90
N ILE A 12 14.09 38.48 -4.81
CA ILE A 12 12.63 38.68 -4.58
C ILE A 12 11.81 37.37 -4.71
N SER A 13 12.31 36.24 -4.22
CA SER A 13 11.43 35.07 -4.03
C SER A 13 11.66 34.33 -2.71
N ALA A 14 12.23 35.00 -1.71
CA ALA A 14 12.28 34.51 -0.33
C ALA A 14 10.97 34.82 0.43
N SER A 15 9.83 34.34 -0.06
CA SER A 15 8.55 34.44 0.67
C SER A 15 7.65 33.21 0.56
N PHE A 16 8.13 32.08 0.04
CA PHE A 16 7.43 30.81 0.27
C PHE A 16 7.80 30.26 1.65
N VAL A 17 7.23 30.89 2.68
CA VAL A 17 6.99 30.24 3.97
C VAL A 17 5.88 29.23 3.73
N LEU A 18 6.27 28.03 3.29
CA LEU A 18 5.41 26.86 3.37
C LEU A 18 5.39 26.42 4.83
N SER A 19 4.29 26.72 5.51
CA SER A 19 3.84 25.93 6.65
C SER A 19 3.60 24.49 6.16
N GLY A 20 4.58 23.62 6.39
CA GLY A 20 4.49 22.20 6.11
C GLY A 20 5.69 21.47 6.73
N CYS A 21 5.41 20.58 7.67
CA CYS A 21 6.40 19.85 8.47
C CYS A 21 7.45 19.14 7.60
N VAL A 22 8.73 19.49 7.78
CA VAL A 22 9.86 18.69 7.31
C VAL A 22 10.36 17.86 8.48
N GLY A 23 10.18 16.54 8.39
CA GLY A 23 10.84 15.54 9.21
C GLY A 23 11.42 14.45 8.31
N GLY A 24 12.63 13.97 8.66
CA GLY A 24 13.28 12.78 8.11
C GLY A 24 14.20 13.08 6.93
N GLU A 25 15.49 13.31 7.13
CA GLU A 25 16.57 12.33 7.36
C GLU A 25 17.31 11.98 6.06
N GLU A 26 18.59 12.38 6.05
CA GLU A 26 19.58 12.02 5.04
C GLU A 26 19.84 10.51 5.13
N GLY A 27 19.44 9.78 4.08
CA GLY A 27 19.76 8.38 3.92
C GLY A 27 20.35 8.16 2.54
N GLU A 28 21.65 7.91 2.49
CA GLU A 28 22.33 7.35 1.33
C GLU A 28 21.66 6.01 0.96
N VAL A 29 20.83 5.99 -0.08
CA VAL A 29 20.26 4.74 -0.58
C VAL A 29 21.27 4.10 -1.52
N LEU A 30 22.05 3.19 -0.93
CA LEU A 30 22.75 2.13 -1.63
C LEU A 30 21.78 1.48 -2.64
N SER A 31 22.17 1.52 -3.92
CA SER A 31 21.46 0.86 -5.01
C SER A 31 21.25 -0.62 -4.74
N ASN A 32 20.00 -1.03 -4.52
CA ASN A 32 19.55 -2.40 -4.77
C ASN A 32 18.30 -2.33 -5.65
N LYS A 33 18.54 -2.23 -6.96
CA LYS A 33 17.57 -1.98 -8.04
C LYS A 33 16.51 -3.09 -8.18
N GLU A 34 16.66 -4.22 -7.50
CA GLU A 34 15.71 -5.35 -7.51
C GLU A 34 14.68 -5.31 -6.37
N VAL A 35 14.94 -4.55 -5.29
CA VAL A 35 14.02 -4.44 -4.15
C VAL A 35 12.86 -3.47 -4.46
N THR A 36 13.11 -2.45 -5.28
CA THR A 36 12.10 -1.43 -5.61
C THR A 36 11.05 -1.94 -6.60
N LYS A 37 11.46 -2.65 -7.66
CA LYS A 37 10.54 -3.17 -8.67
C LYS A 37 9.54 -4.18 -8.11
N ASN A 38 10.02 -5.09 -7.26
CA ASN A 38 9.17 -6.11 -6.66
C ASN A 38 8.17 -5.51 -5.65
N SER A 39 8.44 -4.34 -5.07
CA SER A 39 7.48 -3.73 -4.12
C SER A 39 6.36 -2.97 -4.81
N GLU A 40 6.64 -2.33 -5.94
CA GLU A 40 5.65 -1.60 -6.75
C GLU A 40 4.69 -2.56 -7.45
N GLU A 41 5.22 -3.64 -8.05
CA GLU A 41 4.43 -4.65 -8.75
C GLU A 41 3.51 -5.45 -7.79
N ASN A 42 4.00 -5.77 -6.59
CA ASN A 42 3.20 -6.46 -5.58
C ASN A 42 2.04 -5.59 -5.05
N LEU A 43 2.22 -4.27 -4.98
CA LEU A 43 1.17 -3.34 -4.57
C LEU A 43 0.09 -3.24 -5.65
N GLU A 44 0.48 -3.15 -6.92
CA GLU A 44 -0.45 -3.08 -8.05
C GLU A 44 -1.28 -4.38 -8.18
N LEU A 45 -0.63 -5.54 -8.04
CA LEU A 45 -1.32 -6.84 -8.06
C LEU A 45 -2.33 -6.98 -6.92
N SER A 46 -1.95 -6.58 -5.70
CA SER A 46 -2.84 -6.65 -4.53
C SER A 46 -4.05 -5.72 -4.68
N GLY A 47 -3.84 -4.52 -5.23
CA GLY A 47 -4.93 -3.57 -5.52
C GLY A 47 -5.93 -4.13 -6.52
N LYS A 48 -5.45 -4.62 -7.67
CA LYS A 48 -6.30 -5.24 -8.69
C LYS A 48 -7.05 -6.46 -8.16
N ALA A 49 -6.36 -7.31 -7.39
CA ALA A 49 -6.97 -8.49 -6.78
C ALA A 49 -8.11 -8.14 -5.82
N TYR A 50 -7.99 -7.03 -5.10
CA TYR A 50 -9.06 -6.53 -4.24
C TYR A 50 -10.23 -5.93 -5.01
N GLU A 51 -9.96 -5.13 -6.05
CA GLU A 51 -11.00 -4.54 -6.90
C GLU A 51 -11.81 -5.59 -7.67
N GLU A 52 -11.14 -6.65 -8.15
CA GLU A 52 -11.76 -7.74 -8.89
C GLU A 52 -12.30 -8.86 -7.97
N GLY A 53 -11.96 -8.85 -6.68
CA GLY A 53 -12.25 -9.95 -5.76
C GLY A 53 -11.56 -11.27 -6.15
N ALA A 54 -10.47 -11.20 -6.93
CA ALA A 54 -9.82 -12.35 -7.56
C ALA A 54 -8.56 -12.75 -6.79
N ALA A 55 -8.71 -13.69 -5.83
CA ALA A 55 -7.58 -14.19 -5.02
C ALA A 55 -6.45 -14.84 -5.84
N GLU A 56 -6.75 -15.32 -7.05
CA GLU A 56 -5.77 -15.89 -7.99
C GLU A 56 -4.76 -14.84 -8.49
N LEU A 57 -5.13 -13.55 -8.51
CA LEU A 57 -4.18 -12.48 -8.87
C LEU A 57 -3.05 -12.34 -7.84
N CYS A 58 -3.29 -12.73 -6.59
CA CYS A 58 -2.26 -12.75 -5.55
C CYS A 58 -1.19 -13.83 -5.81
N ASP A 59 -1.46 -14.87 -6.60
CA ASP A 59 -0.47 -15.93 -6.89
C ASP A 59 0.76 -15.41 -7.64
N LYS A 60 0.61 -14.27 -8.32
CA LYS A 60 1.69 -13.57 -9.04
C LYS A 60 2.64 -12.82 -8.11
N ILE A 61 2.27 -12.61 -6.84
CA ILE A 61 3.11 -11.96 -5.84
C ILE A 61 4.25 -12.91 -5.46
N ALA A 62 5.49 -12.47 -5.66
CA ALA A 62 6.66 -13.31 -5.42
C ALA A 62 6.94 -13.56 -3.92
N ASP A 63 6.60 -12.61 -3.06
CA ASP A 63 6.78 -12.73 -1.62
C ASP A 63 5.60 -13.51 -1.00
N GLU A 64 5.89 -14.66 -0.40
CA GLU A 64 4.86 -15.55 0.17
C GLU A 64 4.05 -14.90 1.29
N ASN A 65 4.67 -14.04 2.12
CA ASN A 65 3.95 -13.35 3.18
C ASN A 65 2.96 -12.35 2.61
N LYS A 66 3.36 -11.57 1.60
CA LYS A 66 2.49 -10.63 0.89
C LYS A 66 1.40 -11.36 0.11
N LYS A 67 1.72 -12.49 -0.53
CA LYS A 67 0.75 -13.35 -1.24
C LYS A 67 -0.35 -13.83 -0.30
N ASN A 68 0.03 -14.38 0.85
CA ASN A 68 -0.93 -14.88 1.83
C ASN A 68 -1.76 -13.74 2.44
N ALA A 69 -1.15 -12.59 2.72
CA ALA A 69 -1.86 -11.40 3.19
C ALA A 69 -2.86 -10.88 2.14
N CYS A 70 -2.48 -10.85 0.86
CA CYS A 70 -3.35 -10.46 -0.26
C CYS A 70 -4.57 -11.39 -0.35
N LYS A 71 -4.35 -12.72 -0.40
CA LYS A 71 -5.43 -13.71 -0.46
C LYS A 71 -6.38 -13.59 0.73
N THR A 72 -5.82 -13.50 1.93
CA THR A 72 -6.60 -13.37 3.16
C THR A 72 -7.46 -12.10 3.15
N SER A 73 -6.91 -10.98 2.68
CA SER A 73 -7.65 -9.71 2.58
C SER A 73 -8.83 -9.79 1.62
N ILE A 74 -8.67 -10.49 0.49
CA ILE A 74 -9.75 -10.69 -0.49
C ILE A 74 -10.84 -11.59 0.08
N ILE A 75 -10.45 -12.72 0.70
CA ILE A 75 -11.40 -13.63 1.34
C ILE A 75 -12.18 -12.89 2.43
N LEU A 76 -11.50 -12.13 3.28
CA LEU A 76 -12.13 -11.31 4.32
C LEU A 76 -13.11 -10.29 3.73
N ASN A 77 -12.68 -9.53 2.72
CA ASN A 77 -13.55 -8.54 2.10
C ASN A 77 -14.80 -9.20 1.50
N LYS A 78 -14.62 -10.29 0.76
CA LYS A 78 -15.73 -11.04 0.16
C LYS A 78 -16.69 -11.56 1.22
N ALA A 79 -16.17 -12.22 2.26
CA ALA A 79 -16.96 -12.76 3.35
C ALA A 79 -17.80 -11.67 4.04
N VAL A 80 -17.19 -10.51 4.34
CA VAL A 80 -17.88 -9.41 5.01
C VAL A 80 -18.89 -8.73 4.10
N SER A 81 -18.51 -8.43 2.84
CA SER A 81 -19.38 -7.77 1.86
C SER A 81 -20.61 -8.61 1.51
N GLU A 82 -20.43 -9.93 1.36
CA GLU A 82 -21.50 -10.87 1.04
C GLU A 82 -22.23 -11.41 2.28
N LYS A 83 -21.74 -11.07 3.49
CA LYS A 83 -22.17 -11.69 4.76
C LYS A 83 -22.14 -13.22 4.71
N ASN A 84 -21.10 -13.75 4.07
CA ASN A 84 -20.95 -15.18 3.85
C ASN A 84 -19.92 -15.77 4.83
N PRO A 85 -20.37 -16.42 5.93
CA PRO A 85 -19.46 -17.04 6.89
C PRO A 85 -18.66 -18.22 6.30
N GLU A 86 -19.13 -18.86 5.23
CA GLU A 86 -18.41 -19.98 4.60
C GLU A 86 -17.10 -19.51 3.94
N GLU A 87 -17.04 -18.26 3.48
CA GLU A 87 -15.80 -17.68 2.96
C GLU A 87 -14.75 -17.51 4.09
N CYS A 88 -15.18 -17.22 5.32
CA CYS A 88 -14.27 -17.13 6.48
C CYS A 88 -13.59 -18.47 6.80
N GLU A 89 -14.20 -19.61 6.46
CA GLU A 89 -13.62 -20.94 6.69
C GLU A 89 -12.34 -21.18 5.88
N LYS A 90 -12.15 -20.42 4.78
CA LYS A 90 -10.96 -20.49 3.92
C LYS A 90 -9.75 -19.75 4.52
N ILE A 91 -9.94 -19.03 5.63
CA ILE A 91 -8.86 -18.30 6.31
C ILE A 91 -8.11 -19.26 7.24
N GLU A 92 -6.81 -19.42 7.01
CA GLU A 92 -5.95 -20.31 7.81
C GLU A 92 -5.67 -19.75 9.21
N ASP A 93 -5.45 -18.44 9.32
CA ASP A 93 -5.23 -17.76 10.60
C ASP A 93 -6.49 -17.82 11.46
N GLN A 94 -6.41 -18.54 12.58
CA GLN A 94 -7.56 -18.79 13.45
C GLN A 94 -8.13 -17.53 14.11
N ILE A 95 -7.28 -16.53 14.37
CA ILE A 95 -7.70 -15.26 14.98
C ILE A 95 -8.50 -14.45 13.95
N LEU A 96 -8.00 -14.36 12.71
CA LEU A 96 -8.68 -13.68 11.62
C LEU A 96 -9.97 -14.40 11.21
N LYS A 97 -9.94 -15.73 11.14
CA LYS A 97 -11.14 -16.55 10.89
C LYS A 97 -12.23 -16.29 11.93
N SER A 98 -11.88 -16.34 13.22
CA SER A 98 -12.83 -16.08 14.30
C SER A 98 -13.44 -14.68 14.23
N LYS A 99 -12.60 -13.67 13.94
CA LYS A 99 -13.07 -12.28 13.73
C LYS A 99 -13.96 -12.14 12.50
N CYS A 100 -13.64 -12.82 11.41
CA CYS A 100 -14.45 -12.84 10.20
C CYS A 100 -15.84 -13.41 10.52
N LEU A 101 -15.88 -14.59 11.13
CA LEU A 101 -17.12 -15.28 11.50
C LEU A 101 -18.01 -14.45 12.43
N SER A 102 -17.43 -13.71 13.38
CA SER A 102 -18.22 -12.89 14.30
C SER A 102 -18.95 -11.74 13.59
N VAL A 103 -18.34 -11.17 12.56
CA VAL A 103 -18.92 -10.08 11.76
C VAL A 103 -19.94 -10.63 10.75
N THR A 104 -19.68 -11.78 10.14
CA THR A 104 -20.54 -12.34 9.07
C THR A 104 -21.71 -13.18 9.59
N SER A 105 -21.60 -13.77 10.78
CA SER A 105 -22.63 -14.66 11.34
C SER A 105 -23.62 -13.95 12.28
N SER A 106 -23.42 -12.65 12.54
CA SER A 106 -24.32 -11.89 13.40
C SER A 106 -25.58 -11.48 12.61
N PRO A 107 -26.79 -11.84 13.05
CA PRO A 107 -28.02 -11.34 12.46
C PRO A 107 -28.13 -9.83 12.75
N ASN A 108 -28.26 -9.02 11.69
CA ASN A 108 -28.64 -7.61 11.80
C ASN A 108 -30.10 -7.47 12.25
#